data_AF-A0A6M0BWP9-F1
#
_entry.id   AF-A0A6M0BWP9-F1
#
_cell.length_a   1.000
_cell.length_b   1.000
_cell.length_c   1.000
_cell.angle_alpha   90.00
_cell.angle_beta   90.00
_cell.angle_gamma   90.00
#
_symmetry.space_group_name_H-M   'P 1'
#
loop_
_entity.id
_entity.type
_entity.pdbx_description
1 polymer ?
#
loop_
_entity_poly.entity_id
_entity_poly.type
_entity_poly.pdbx_seq_one_letter_code
_entity_poly.pdbx_strand_id
1 'polypeptide(L)'
;MINEGVPLHKKITALRKIKLEGITDKNLEKELHKLEGELQEILRTVNQFIESKEVKERVQRVRTAAKDKELQMEHIVELQQQLREWGEERVAVLYPLVLENRLEIILVTADVPLIDKTVEVTQAELEEAIAQFRTALTNRGRAELLGRIKGNQNLDKQVTEPAFKLYEWLIKPVESVLKLAEIETIVYAGDGQLRYIPLGALYDGNKWLAQRFQINNITSLNLIDFQPQPKGVTRQILAGGLTEGSFNFEVGRQQFNYDSLPYASVEVETIVATFPNAVKLVGRDFARSTVFQRMDRNTILHLATHAAFVKGAPEDSFILFGDGSLVNLQEVRDWNLENVDLIVLSACQTGVG
;
A
#
# COMPACT_ATOMS: atom_id res chain seq x y z
N MET A 1 13.89 -22.69 -10.17
CA MET A 1 15.02 -22.35 -9.27
C MET A 1 14.74 -21.20 -8.30
N ILE A 2 13.78 -20.29 -8.56
CA ILE A 2 13.58 -19.08 -7.73
C ILE A 2 12.90 -19.35 -6.36
N ASN A 3 12.17 -20.45 -6.16
CA ASN A 3 11.51 -20.76 -4.87
C ASN A 3 12.46 -21.19 -3.74
N GLU A 4 13.75 -21.37 -4.03
CA GLU A 4 14.74 -21.82 -3.03
C GLU A 4 15.43 -20.67 -2.30
N GLY A 5 15.16 -19.41 -2.69
CA GLY A 5 15.86 -18.23 -2.15
C GLY A 5 15.75 -18.08 -0.63
N VAL A 6 14.56 -18.29 -0.03
CA VAL A 6 14.36 -18.13 1.42
C VAL A 6 15.09 -19.24 2.20
N PRO A 7 14.86 -20.54 1.90
CA PRO A 7 15.64 -21.61 2.53
C PRO A 7 17.15 -21.44 2.37
N LEU A 8 17.60 -21.03 1.18
CA LEU A 8 19.00 -20.79 0.87
C LEU A 8 19.59 -19.68 1.73
N HIS A 9 18.92 -18.52 1.82
CA HIS A 9 19.40 -17.41 2.63
C HIS A 9 19.41 -17.73 4.12
N LYS A 10 18.33 -18.34 4.65
CA LYS A 10 18.29 -18.76 6.07
C LYS A 10 19.43 -19.72 6.40
N LYS A 11 19.73 -20.65 5.50
CA LYS A 11 20.84 -21.59 5.65
C LYS A 11 22.22 -20.90 5.61
N ILE A 12 22.44 -19.98 4.67
CA ILE A 12 23.66 -19.16 4.60
C ILE A 12 23.85 -18.36 5.91
N THR A 13 22.80 -17.71 6.39
CA THR A 13 22.84 -16.91 7.63
C THR A 13 23.15 -17.76 8.85
N ALA A 14 22.52 -18.93 8.99
CA ALA A 14 22.80 -19.87 10.08
C ALA A 14 24.27 -20.36 10.05
N LEU A 15 24.78 -20.73 8.88
CA LEU A 15 26.16 -21.20 8.72
C LEU A 15 27.19 -20.09 9.01
N ARG A 16 26.91 -18.84 8.62
CA ARG A 16 27.75 -17.68 8.97
C ARG A 16 27.81 -17.44 10.47
N LYS A 17 26.70 -17.60 11.18
CA LYS A 17 26.65 -17.47 12.64
C LYS A 17 27.52 -18.53 13.32
N ILE A 18 27.42 -19.79 12.90
CA ILE A 18 28.27 -20.90 13.41
C ILE A 18 29.76 -20.61 13.17
N LYS A 19 30.12 -20.07 12.00
CA LYS A 19 31.50 -19.68 11.69
C LYS A 19 32.00 -18.53 12.60
N LEU A 20 31.15 -17.53 12.87
CA LEU A 20 31.46 -16.41 13.76
C LEU A 20 31.64 -16.84 15.23
N GLU A 21 31.00 -17.93 15.64
CA GLU A 21 31.17 -18.57 16.96
C GLU A 21 32.48 -19.38 17.08
N GLY A 22 33.37 -19.31 16.07
CA GLY A 22 34.71 -19.91 16.10
C GLY A 22 34.76 -21.39 15.67
N ILE A 23 33.65 -21.94 15.17
CA ILE A 23 33.58 -23.31 14.66
C ILE A 23 34.00 -23.29 13.18
N THR A 24 35.28 -23.57 12.92
CA THR A 24 35.83 -23.70 11.56
C THR A 24 35.93 -25.17 11.15
N ASP A 25 35.01 -25.61 10.29
CA ASP A 25 35.03 -26.93 9.63
C ASP A 25 35.13 -26.73 8.10
N LYS A 26 36.08 -27.41 7.46
CA LYS A 26 36.28 -27.38 5.99
C LYS A 26 35.03 -27.81 5.21
N ASN A 27 34.23 -28.72 5.74
CA ASN A 27 32.97 -29.13 5.11
C ASN A 27 31.94 -28.01 5.17
N LEU A 28 31.89 -27.29 6.29
CA LEU A 28 31.00 -26.15 6.50
C LEU A 28 31.37 -24.98 5.56
N GLU A 29 32.66 -24.72 5.37
CA GLU A 29 33.12 -23.71 4.41
C GLU A 29 32.81 -24.07 2.96
N LYS A 30 32.97 -25.35 2.59
CA LYS A 30 32.62 -25.85 1.25
C LYS A 30 31.12 -25.75 0.99
N GLU A 31 30.30 -26.07 1.98
CA GLU A 31 28.85 -25.93 1.89
C GLU A 31 28.42 -24.47 1.79
N LEU A 32 28.99 -23.58 2.61
CA LEU A 32 28.72 -22.14 2.54
C LEU A 32 29.06 -21.57 1.15
N HIS A 33 30.23 -21.89 0.61
CA HIS A 33 30.64 -21.43 -0.73
C HIS A 33 29.70 -21.95 -1.83
N LYS A 34 29.21 -23.19 -1.71
CA LYS A 34 28.23 -23.74 -2.67
C LYS A 34 26.93 -22.93 -2.64
N LEU A 35 26.38 -22.69 -1.46
CA LEU A 35 25.12 -21.96 -1.29
C LEU A 35 25.24 -20.50 -1.73
N GLU A 36 26.38 -19.85 -1.44
CA GLU A 36 26.66 -18.50 -1.93
C GLU A 36 26.73 -18.43 -3.46
N GLY A 37 27.25 -19.48 -4.11
CA GLY A 37 27.22 -19.61 -5.57
C GLY A 37 25.81 -19.75 -6.14
N GLU A 38 24.94 -20.52 -5.48
CA GLU A 38 23.52 -20.65 -5.87
C GLU A 38 22.79 -19.30 -5.75
N LEU A 39 23.08 -18.53 -4.69
CA LEU A 39 22.50 -17.20 -4.48
C LEU A 39 22.98 -16.20 -5.55
N GLN A 40 24.26 -16.24 -5.90
CA GLN A 40 24.85 -15.42 -6.97
C GLN A 40 24.17 -15.66 -8.32
N GLU A 41 23.83 -16.92 -8.64
CA GLU A 41 23.14 -17.26 -9.89
C GLU A 41 21.70 -16.72 -9.93
N ILE A 42 20.98 -16.76 -8.80
CA ILE A 42 19.67 -16.12 -8.65
C ILE A 42 19.77 -14.61 -8.90
N LEU A 43 20.72 -13.94 -8.23
CA LEU A 43 20.96 -12.50 -8.39
C LEU A 43 21.31 -12.12 -9.84
N ARG A 44 22.07 -12.96 -10.54
CA ARG A 44 22.41 -12.75 -11.96
C ARG A 44 21.17 -12.81 -12.85
N THR A 45 20.30 -13.80 -12.63
CA THR A 45 19.05 -13.97 -13.40
C THR A 45 18.14 -12.76 -13.20
N VAL A 46 18.00 -12.32 -11.95
CA VAL A 46 17.26 -11.11 -11.59
C VAL A 46 17.82 -9.86 -12.28
N ASN A 47 19.14 -9.68 -12.28
CA ASN A 47 19.77 -8.54 -12.94
C ASN A 47 19.51 -8.55 -14.45
N GLN A 48 19.55 -9.72 -15.11
CA GLN A 48 19.21 -9.82 -16.53
C GLN A 48 17.77 -9.44 -16.83
N PHE A 49 16.83 -9.78 -15.94
CA PHE A 49 15.44 -9.39 -16.05
C PHE A 49 15.25 -7.87 -15.93
N ILE A 50 15.81 -7.25 -14.89
CA ILE A 50 15.77 -5.80 -14.67
C ILE A 50 16.37 -5.04 -15.85
N GLU A 51 17.48 -5.56 -16.38
CA GLU A 51 18.20 -4.93 -17.48
C GLU A 51 17.56 -5.16 -18.86
N SER A 52 16.50 -5.97 -18.93
CA SER A 52 15.82 -6.28 -20.19
C SER A 52 15.20 -5.03 -20.83
N LYS A 53 15.23 -4.99 -22.17
CA LYS A 53 14.74 -3.84 -22.96
C LYS A 53 13.29 -3.49 -22.62
N GLU A 54 12.44 -4.50 -22.51
CA GLU A 54 11.01 -4.33 -22.21
C GLU A 54 10.77 -3.71 -20.83
N VAL A 55 11.48 -4.18 -19.80
CA VAL A 55 11.38 -3.64 -18.43
C VAL A 55 11.87 -2.19 -18.40
N LYS A 56 13.02 -1.90 -19.02
CA LYS A 56 13.55 -0.53 -19.14
C LYS A 56 12.58 0.41 -19.84
N GLU A 57 12.00 0.00 -20.98
CA GLU A 57 11.02 0.80 -21.72
C GLU A 57 9.73 1.03 -20.93
N ARG A 58 9.29 0.04 -20.14
CA ARG A 58 8.11 0.18 -19.27
C ARG A 58 8.37 1.16 -18.13
N VAL A 59 9.48 1.00 -17.41
CA VAL A 59 9.88 1.90 -16.31
C VAL A 59 10.10 3.32 -16.83
N GLN A 60 10.72 3.48 -18.01
CA GLN A 60 10.95 4.80 -18.61
C GLN A 60 9.65 5.52 -19.01
N ARG A 61 8.61 4.82 -19.44
CA ARG A 61 7.29 5.45 -19.71
C ARG A 61 6.64 6.00 -18.45
N VAL A 62 6.84 5.34 -17.30
CA VAL A 62 6.35 5.82 -16.00
C VAL A 62 7.12 7.07 -15.54
N ARG A 63 8.43 7.17 -15.85
CA ARG A 63 9.28 8.33 -15.51
C ARG A 63 8.80 9.68 -16.03
N THR A 64 8.09 9.70 -17.16
CA THR A 64 7.55 10.96 -17.71
C THR A 64 6.40 11.53 -16.88
N ALA A 65 5.76 10.72 -16.03
CA ALA A 65 4.64 11.13 -15.18
C ALA A 65 5.04 11.36 -13.71
N ALA A 66 6.10 10.72 -13.22
CA ALA A 66 6.67 10.94 -11.89
C ALA A 66 8.19 10.80 -11.98
N LYS A 67 8.95 11.68 -11.31
CA LYS A 67 10.43 11.64 -11.24
C LYS A 67 10.92 10.43 -10.44
N ASP A 68 10.66 9.22 -10.92
CA ASP A 68 10.93 7.95 -10.24
C ASP A 68 12.34 7.42 -10.58
N LYS A 69 13.07 7.04 -9.54
CA LYS A 69 14.30 6.25 -9.63
C LYS A 69 13.91 4.79 -9.96
N GLU A 70 14.73 4.09 -10.74
CA GLU A 70 14.34 2.79 -11.33
C GLU A 70 14.23 1.65 -10.30
N LEU A 71 13.52 0.56 -10.64
CA LEU A 71 13.90 -0.78 -10.15
C LEU A 71 15.30 -1.09 -10.70
N GLN A 72 16.33 -0.65 -10.00
CA GLN A 72 17.72 -1.02 -10.23
C GLN A 72 18.17 -1.97 -9.13
N MET A 73 19.16 -2.81 -9.42
CA MET A 73 19.73 -3.72 -8.43
C MET A 73 20.25 -3.02 -7.18
N GLU A 74 20.82 -1.81 -7.34
CA GLU A 74 21.34 -1.01 -6.22
C GLU A 74 20.21 -0.65 -5.23
N HIS A 75 19.05 -0.20 -5.73
CA HIS A 75 17.90 0.11 -4.89
C HIS A 75 17.25 -1.13 -4.27
N ILE A 76 17.31 -2.29 -4.95
CA ILE A 76 16.79 -3.55 -4.39
C ILE A 76 17.65 -4.00 -3.21
N VAL A 77 18.97 -3.86 -3.30
CA VAL A 77 19.89 -4.17 -2.19
C VAL A 77 19.66 -3.22 -1.02
N GLU A 78 19.50 -1.92 -1.29
CA GLU A 78 19.18 -0.92 -0.28
C GLU A 78 17.82 -1.20 0.39
N LEU A 79 16.77 -1.45 -0.40
CA LEU A 79 15.45 -1.81 0.11
C LEU A 79 15.52 -3.06 0.97
N GLN A 80 16.22 -4.11 0.51
CA GLN A 80 16.39 -5.31 1.31
C GLN A 80 17.08 -5.00 2.65
N GLN A 81 18.11 -4.16 2.65
CA GLN A 81 18.81 -3.76 3.86
C GLN A 81 17.87 -3.01 4.82
N GLN A 82 17.07 -2.08 4.32
CA GLN A 82 16.05 -1.39 5.12
C GLN A 82 15.01 -2.36 5.69
N LEU A 83 14.53 -3.33 4.89
CA LEU A 83 13.60 -4.36 5.37
C LEU A 83 14.19 -5.24 6.49
N ARG A 84 15.51 -5.44 6.54
CA ARG A 84 16.15 -6.15 7.67
C ARG A 84 16.08 -5.34 8.97
N GLU A 85 16.06 -4.02 8.90
CA GLU A 85 16.01 -3.14 10.08
C GLU A 85 14.66 -3.24 10.82
N TRP A 86 13.59 -3.66 10.13
CA TRP A 86 12.28 -3.94 10.74
C TRP A 86 12.30 -5.16 11.67
N GLY A 87 13.33 -6.00 11.61
CA GLY A 87 13.53 -7.13 12.52
C GLY A 87 12.32 -8.08 12.55
N GLU A 88 11.60 -8.06 13.67
CA GLU A 88 10.48 -8.98 13.94
C GLU A 88 9.20 -8.65 13.16
N GLU A 89 9.05 -7.44 12.62
CA GLU A 89 7.82 -7.02 11.91
C GLU A 89 7.67 -7.62 10.50
N ARG A 90 8.64 -8.45 10.07
CA ARG A 90 8.59 -9.37 8.90
C ARG A 90 7.81 -8.80 7.71
N VAL A 91 8.37 -7.72 7.15
CA VAL A 91 7.77 -6.94 6.04
C VAL A 91 8.25 -7.47 4.69
N ALA A 92 7.34 -7.53 3.71
CA ALA A 92 7.67 -7.76 2.32
C ALA A 92 7.12 -6.67 1.41
N VAL A 93 7.83 -6.39 0.32
CA VAL A 93 7.40 -5.45 -0.71
C VAL A 93 6.98 -6.22 -1.95
N LEU A 94 5.72 -6.04 -2.37
CA LEU A 94 5.11 -6.68 -3.53
C LEU A 94 4.89 -5.64 -4.64
N TYR A 95 5.58 -5.81 -5.76
CA TYR A 95 5.52 -4.96 -6.94
C TYR A 95 5.12 -5.79 -8.19
N PRO A 96 3.82 -5.90 -8.51
CA PRO A 96 3.37 -6.53 -9.74
C PRO A 96 3.55 -5.57 -10.94
N LEU A 97 4.44 -5.93 -11.87
CA LEU A 97 4.73 -5.16 -13.09
C LEU A 97 3.89 -5.66 -14.26
N VAL A 98 3.06 -4.78 -14.83
CA VAL A 98 2.17 -5.12 -15.95
C VAL A 98 2.90 -4.91 -17.28
N LEU A 99 3.02 -5.99 -18.05
CA LEU A 99 3.54 -6.01 -19.42
C LEU A 99 2.42 -6.40 -20.39
N GLU A 100 2.68 -6.32 -21.69
CA GLU A 100 1.64 -6.45 -22.72
C GLU A 100 0.94 -7.83 -22.68
N ASN A 101 1.74 -8.89 -22.55
CA ASN A 101 1.27 -10.29 -22.63
C ASN A 101 1.49 -11.09 -21.34
N ARG A 102 2.04 -10.47 -20.29
CA ARG A 102 2.32 -11.15 -19.03
C ARG A 102 2.35 -10.18 -17.85
N LEU A 103 2.26 -10.74 -16.66
CA LEU A 103 2.43 -10.05 -15.39
C LEU A 103 3.67 -10.59 -14.69
N GLU A 104 4.57 -9.70 -14.29
CA GLU A 104 5.77 -10.06 -13.52
C GLU A 104 5.56 -9.70 -12.05
N ILE A 105 5.53 -10.71 -11.18
CA ILE A 105 5.39 -10.52 -9.73
C ILE A 105 6.78 -10.39 -9.13
N ILE A 106 7.10 -9.20 -8.64
CA ILE A 106 8.37 -8.90 -8.00
C ILE A 106 8.14 -8.81 -6.49
N LEU A 107 8.78 -9.67 -5.72
CA LEU A 107 8.69 -9.69 -4.26
C LEU A 107 10.08 -9.52 -3.64
N VAL A 108 10.24 -8.52 -2.77
CA VAL A 108 11.46 -8.26 -1.99
C VAL A 108 11.18 -8.56 -0.53
N THR A 109 12.08 -9.29 0.13
CA THR A 109 12.01 -9.56 1.57
C THR A 109 13.37 -9.32 2.23
N ALA A 110 13.38 -9.22 3.56
CA ALA A 110 14.63 -9.16 4.34
C ALA A 110 15.55 -10.37 4.05
N ASP A 111 14.98 -11.56 3.84
CA ASP A 111 15.73 -12.77 3.56
C ASP A 111 16.12 -12.91 2.08
N VAL A 112 15.29 -12.45 1.15
CA VAL A 112 15.51 -12.68 -0.28
C VAL A 112 15.43 -11.37 -1.05
N PRO A 113 16.50 -10.99 -1.77
CA PRO A 113 16.59 -9.67 -2.37
C PRO A 113 15.54 -9.49 -3.47
N LEU A 114 15.24 -10.56 -4.22
CA LEU A 114 14.16 -10.54 -5.20
C LEU A 114 13.67 -11.95 -5.48
N ILE A 115 12.36 -12.09 -5.58
CA ILE A 115 11.67 -13.20 -6.21
C ILE A 115 10.89 -12.62 -7.38
N ASP A 116 11.21 -13.07 -8.60
CA ASP A 116 10.43 -12.81 -9.80
C ASP A 116 9.57 -14.03 -10.15
N LYS A 117 8.30 -13.79 -10.50
CA LYS A 117 7.39 -14.80 -11.04
C LYS A 117 6.60 -14.25 -12.20
N THR A 118 6.74 -14.91 -13.34
CA THR A 118 5.92 -14.63 -14.52
C THR A 118 4.58 -15.33 -14.43
N VAL A 119 3.52 -14.58 -14.71
CA VAL A 119 2.15 -15.07 -14.89
C VAL A 119 1.71 -14.72 -16.30
N GLU A 120 1.35 -15.74 -17.08
CA GLU A 120 0.85 -15.58 -18.45
C GLU A 120 -0.58 -15.03 -18.41
N VAL A 121 -0.69 -13.70 -18.50
CA VAL A 121 -1.96 -12.96 -18.58
C VAL A 121 -1.72 -11.67 -19.34
N THR A 122 -2.57 -11.38 -20.32
CA THR A 122 -2.45 -10.13 -21.07
C THR A 122 -2.87 -8.93 -20.24
N GLN A 123 -2.36 -7.74 -20.58
CA GLN A 123 -2.79 -6.50 -19.93
C GLN A 123 -4.32 -6.33 -20.00
N ALA A 124 -4.93 -6.64 -21.15
CA ALA A 124 -6.37 -6.51 -21.35
C ALA A 124 -7.18 -7.44 -20.43
N GLU A 125 -6.78 -8.71 -20.31
CA GLU A 125 -7.45 -9.67 -19.40
C GLU A 125 -7.31 -9.28 -17.93
N LEU A 126 -6.14 -8.72 -17.56
CA LEU A 126 -5.89 -8.22 -16.22
C LEU A 126 -6.79 -7.02 -15.90
N GLU A 127 -6.85 -6.02 -16.80
CA GLU A 127 -7.68 -4.84 -16.64
C GLU A 127 -9.17 -5.18 -16.59
N GLU A 128 -9.62 -6.16 -17.38
CA GLU A 128 -10.99 -6.66 -17.31
C GLU A 128 -11.29 -7.28 -15.94
N ALA A 129 -10.40 -8.14 -15.41
CA ALA A 129 -10.58 -8.75 -14.10
C ALA A 129 -10.61 -7.70 -12.98
N ILE A 130 -9.76 -6.66 -13.06
CA ILE A 130 -9.75 -5.53 -12.13
C ILE A 130 -11.10 -4.80 -12.18
N ALA A 131 -11.60 -4.49 -13.38
CA ALA A 131 -12.88 -3.79 -13.55
C ALA A 131 -14.06 -4.62 -13.00
N GLN A 132 -14.07 -5.93 -13.25
CA GLN A 132 -15.07 -6.85 -12.71
C GLN A 132 -15.03 -6.88 -11.18
N PHE A 133 -13.83 -6.99 -10.60
CA PHE A 133 -13.65 -7.03 -9.14
C PHE A 133 -14.12 -5.73 -8.47
N ARG A 134 -13.71 -4.57 -9.00
CA ARG A 134 -14.16 -3.26 -8.48
C ARG A 134 -15.67 -3.07 -8.59
N THR A 135 -16.25 -3.53 -9.69
CA THR A 135 -17.71 -3.49 -9.90
C THR A 135 -18.42 -4.37 -8.88
N ALA A 136 -17.90 -5.57 -8.60
CA ALA A 136 -18.46 -6.48 -7.62
C ALA A 136 -18.42 -5.92 -6.19
N LEU A 137 -17.32 -5.24 -5.81
CA LEU A 137 -17.18 -4.60 -4.49
C LEU A 137 -18.13 -3.42 -4.30
N THR A 138 -18.26 -2.57 -5.32
CA THR A 138 -19.03 -1.30 -5.20
C THR A 138 -20.54 -1.49 -5.38
N ASN A 139 -20.98 -2.51 -6.10
CA ASN A 139 -22.41 -2.74 -6.38
C ASN A 139 -23.07 -3.78 -5.46
N ARG A 140 -22.53 -4.02 -4.26
CA ARG A 140 -23.04 -5.06 -3.34
C ARG A 140 -24.52 -4.89 -3.01
N GLY A 141 -25.00 -3.66 -2.80
CA GLY A 141 -26.41 -3.39 -2.49
C GLY A 141 -27.38 -3.72 -3.65
N ARG A 142 -26.94 -3.52 -4.91
CA ARG A 142 -27.73 -3.89 -6.11
C ARG A 142 -27.68 -5.40 -6.34
N ALA A 143 -26.52 -6.02 -6.10
CA ALA A 143 -26.37 -7.47 -6.15
C ALA A 143 -27.26 -8.15 -5.10
N GLU A 144 -27.30 -7.65 -3.87
CA GLU A 144 -28.13 -8.15 -2.77
C GLU A 144 -29.63 -8.04 -3.08
N LEU A 145 -30.07 -6.88 -3.59
CA LEU A 145 -31.45 -6.69 -4.04
C LEU A 145 -31.83 -7.65 -5.18
N LEU A 146 -30.97 -7.82 -6.18
CA LEU A 146 -31.22 -8.72 -7.33
C LEU A 146 -31.11 -10.20 -6.96
N GLY A 147 -30.22 -10.57 -6.03
CA GLY A 147 -30.07 -11.93 -5.51
C GLY A 147 -31.32 -12.38 -4.76
N ARG A 148 -31.92 -11.48 -3.97
CA ARG A 148 -33.23 -11.70 -3.32
C ARG A 148 -34.37 -11.87 -4.33
N ILE A 149 -34.35 -11.12 -5.44
CA ILE A 149 -35.39 -11.20 -6.49
C ILE A 149 -35.25 -12.46 -7.37
N LYS A 150 -34.02 -12.89 -7.68
CA LYS A 150 -33.75 -14.02 -8.60
C LYS A 150 -33.57 -15.37 -7.92
N GLY A 151 -33.73 -15.46 -6.60
CA GLY A 151 -33.45 -16.67 -5.83
C GLY A 151 -31.99 -17.12 -5.89
N ASN A 152 -31.08 -16.23 -6.29
CA ASN A 152 -29.66 -16.53 -6.42
C ASN A 152 -28.96 -16.19 -5.09
N GLN A 153 -28.82 -17.20 -4.24
CA GLN A 153 -28.32 -17.11 -2.86
C GLN A 153 -26.79 -16.93 -2.76
N ASN A 154 -26.03 -17.05 -3.84
CA ASN A 154 -24.56 -16.99 -3.80
C ASN A 154 -24.01 -15.59 -4.07
N LEU A 155 -24.44 -14.61 -3.28
CA LEU A 155 -23.90 -13.24 -3.29
C LEU A 155 -22.38 -13.20 -3.05
N ASP A 156 -21.90 -14.15 -2.25
CA ASP A 156 -20.47 -14.29 -1.96
C ASP A 156 -19.66 -14.68 -3.19
N LYS A 157 -20.22 -15.47 -4.13
CA LYS A 157 -19.51 -15.86 -5.36
C LYS A 157 -19.23 -14.70 -6.31
N GLN A 158 -20.14 -13.73 -6.40
CA GLN A 158 -19.97 -12.57 -7.30
C GLN A 158 -18.76 -11.72 -6.93
N VAL A 159 -18.40 -11.68 -5.64
CA VAL A 159 -17.19 -10.97 -5.17
C VAL A 159 -16.01 -11.92 -5.10
N THR A 160 -16.20 -13.13 -4.56
CA THR A 160 -15.09 -14.07 -4.33
C THR A 160 -14.49 -14.66 -5.61
N GLU A 161 -15.25 -14.84 -6.69
CA GLU A 161 -14.69 -15.33 -7.97
C GLU A 161 -13.68 -14.36 -8.60
N PRO A 162 -14.03 -13.07 -8.84
CA PRO A 162 -13.04 -12.11 -9.33
C PRO A 162 -11.92 -11.83 -8.31
N ALA A 163 -12.21 -11.86 -7.00
CA ALA A 163 -11.19 -11.75 -5.95
C ALA A 163 -10.19 -12.92 -5.98
N PHE A 164 -10.68 -14.14 -6.19
CA PHE A 164 -9.86 -15.34 -6.28
C PHE A 164 -9.01 -15.35 -7.55
N LYS A 165 -9.59 -14.94 -8.70
CA LYS A 165 -8.84 -14.83 -9.96
C LYS A 165 -7.63 -13.90 -9.81
N LEU A 166 -7.83 -12.72 -9.22
CA LEU A 166 -6.74 -11.78 -8.94
C LEU A 166 -5.75 -12.31 -7.89
N TYR A 167 -6.22 -13.04 -6.87
CA TYR A 167 -5.36 -13.73 -5.91
C TYR A 167 -4.42 -14.75 -6.59
N GLU A 168 -4.95 -15.54 -7.53
CA GLU A 168 -4.17 -16.55 -8.27
C GLU A 168 -3.05 -15.93 -9.09
N TRP A 169 -3.25 -14.72 -9.60
CA TRP A 169 -2.22 -14.00 -10.35
C TRP A 169 -1.24 -13.24 -9.46
N LEU A 170 -1.71 -12.59 -8.39
CA LEU A 170 -0.90 -11.64 -7.63
C LEU A 170 -0.18 -12.24 -6.43
N ILE A 171 -0.78 -13.22 -5.74
CA ILE A 171 -0.29 -13.71 -4.45
C ILE A 171 0.12 -15.17 -4.49
N LYS A 172 -0.71 -16.02 -5.10
CA LYS A 172 -0.45 -17.47 -5.19
C LYS A 172 0.95 -17.81 -5.73
N PRO A 173 1.53 -17.10 -6.73
CA PRO A 173 2.87 -17.42 -7.24
C PRO A 173 3.99 -17.26 -6.20
N VAL A 174 3.78 -16.38 -5.21
CA VAL A 174 4.77 -16.05 -4.17
C VAL A 174 4.34 -16.47 -2.76
N GLU A 175 3.17 -17.09 -2.61
CA GLU A 175 2.61 -17.48 -1.30
C GLU A 175 3.54 -18.38 -0.48
N SER A 176 4.21 -19.33 -1.15
CA SER A 176 5.18 -20.20 -0.48
C SER A 176 6.34 -19.42 0.14
N VAL A 177 6.82 -18.37 -0.54
CA VAL A 177 7.87 -17.47 -0.06
C VAL A 177 7.36 -16.64 1.11
N LEU A 178 6.17 -16.04 0.98
CA LEU A 178 5.53 -15.28 2.05
C LEU A 178 5.37 -16.11 3.33
N LYS A 179 4.98 -17.39 3.19
CA LYS A 179 4.84 -18.32 4.31
C LYS A 179 6.20 -18.72 4.91
N LEU A 180 7.20 -19.03 4.08
CA LEU A 180 8.52 -19.44 4.55
C LEU A 180 9.31 -18.31 5.22
N ALA A 181 9.13 -17.07 4.74
CA ALA A 181 9.67 -15.86 5.37
C ALA A 181 8.78 -15.34 6.51
N GLU A 182 7.64 -15.98 6.74
CA GLU A 182 6.67 -15.67 7.81
C GLU A 182 6.21 -14.20 7.78
N ILE A 183 5.98 -13.69 6.57
CA ILE A 183 5.60 -12.30 6.35
C ILE A 183 4.28 -11.97 7.04
N GLU A 184 4.24 -10.85 7.74
CA GLU A 184 3.04 -10.32 8.40
C GLU A 184 2.49 -9.09 7.68
N THR A 185 3.38 -8.29 7.08
CA THR A 185 3.04 -7.03 6.43
C THR A 185 3.44 -7.06 4.97
N ILE A 186 2.50 -6.76 4.08
CA ILE A 186 2.74 -6.58 2.65
C ILE A 186 2.64 -5.08 2.34
N VAL A 187 3.74 -4.51 1.87
CA VAL A 187 3.74 -3.20 1.22
C VAL A 187 3.53 -3.41 -0.27
N TYR A 188 2.36 -2.99 -0.76
CA TYR A 188 1.88 -3.19 -2.11
C TYR A 188 2.12 -1.96 -2.98
N ALA A 189 2.87 -2.15 -4.07
CA ALA A 189 3.15 -1.12 -5.05
C ALA A 189 2.52 -1.51 -6.40
N GLY A 190 1.23 -1.23 -6.61
CA GLY A 190 0.54 -1.59 -7.85
C GLY A 190 1.03 -0.80 -9.07
N ASP A 191 1.31 -1.48 -10.20
CA ASP A 191 1.55 -0.84 -11.50
C ASP A 191 0.24 -0.59 -12.27
N GLY A 192 0.12 0.60 -12.86
CA GLY A 192 -1.02 0.97 -13.70
C GLY A 192 -2.38 0.77 -13.01
N GLN A 193 -3.28 -0.01 -13.65
CA GLN A 193 -4.63 -0.24 -13.13
C GLN A 193 -4.66 -1.06 -11.82
N LEU A 194 -3.56 -1.73 -11.47
CA LEU A 194 -3.46 -2.45 -10.20
C LEU A 194 -3.49 -1.52 -8.97
N ARG A 195 -3.23 -0.22 -9.12
CA ARG A 195 -3.39 0.75 -8.01
C ARG A 195 -4.83 0.82 -7.47
N TYR A 196 -5.79 0.47 -8.33
CA TYR A 196 -7.22 0.58 -8.04
C TYR A 196 -7.81 -0.66 -7.36
N ILE A 197 -7.00 -1.69 -7.06
CA ILE A 197 -7.50 -2.88 -6.36
C ILE A 197 -7.25 -2.76 -4.85
N PRO A 198 -8.26 -3.02 -4.00
CA PRO A 198 -8.03 -3.21 -2.59
C PRO A 198 -7.41 -4.60 -2.37
N LEU A 199 -6.08 -4.68 -2.30
CA LEU A 199 -5.37 -5.95 -2.16
C LEU A 199 -5.90 -6.78 -0.96
N GLY A 200 -6.24 -6.13 0.15
CA GLY A 200 -6.81 -6.81 1.32
C GLY A 200 -8.14 -7.52 1.10
N ALA A 201 -8.88 -7.16 0.04
CA ALA A 201 -10.13 -7.79 -0.35
C ALA A 201 -9.94 -8.90 -1.40
N LEU A 202 -8.70 -9.30 -1.74
CA LEU A 202 -8.49 -10.53 -2.48
C LEU A 202 -8.79 -11.75 -1.60
N TYR A 203 -9.30 -12.80 -2.23
CA TYR A 203 -9.78 -14.01 -1.55
C TYR A 203 -8.96 -15.22 -1.95
N ASP A 204 -8.45 -15.98 -0.98
CA ASP A 204 -7.59 -17.14 -1.27
C ASP A 204 -8.37 -18.47 -1.48
N GLY A 205 -9.71 -18.41 -1.44
CA GLY A 205 -10.58 -19.59 -1.42
C GLY A 205 -11.14 -19.92 -0.04
N ASN A 206 -10.57 -19.36 1.02
CA ASN A 206 -10.95 -19.57 2.43
C ASN A 206 -11.02 -18.27 3.26
N LYS A 207 -10.01 -17.39 3.11
CA LYS A 207 -9.87 -16.14 3.84
C LYS A 207 -9.58 -14.97 2.89
N TRP A 208 -9.99 -13.79 3.31
CA TRP A 208 -9.55 -12.53 2.70
C TRP A 208 -8.11 -12.23 3.11
N LEU A 209 -7.33 -11.58 2.23
CA LEU A 209 -5.94 -11.25 2.55
C LEU A 209 -5.80 -10.34 3.77
N ALA A 210 -6.75 -9.43 4.02
CA ALA A 210 -6.77 -8.60 5.22
C ALA A 210 -6.90 -9.40 6.53
N GLN A 211 -7.32 -10.67 6.47
CA GLN A 211 -7.35 -11.58 7.62
C GLN A 211 -6.01 -12.34 7.81
N ARG A 212 -5.09 -12.19 6.86
CA ARG A 212 -3.81 -12.91 6.81
C ARG A 212 -2.62 -11.98 6.96
N PHE A 213 -2.71 -10.77 6.42
CA PHE A 213 -1.63 -9.80 6.35
C PHE A 213 -2.12 -8.40 6.71
N GLN A 214 -1.24 -7.60 7.32
CA GLN A 214 -1.34 -6.16 7.28
C GLN A 214 -0.95 -5.70 5.87
N ILE A 215 -1.71 -4.76 5.30
CA ILE A 215 -1.51 -4.33 3.91
C ILE A 215 -1.40 -2.82 3.86
N ASN A 216 -0.27 -2.34 3.37
CA ASN A 216 0.00 -0.93 3.13
C ASN A 216 0.18 -0.72 1.64
N ASN A 217 -0.43 0.33 1.07
CA ASN A 217 -0.34 0.60 -0.36
C ASN A 217 0.56 1.81 -0.60
N ILE A 218 1.42 1.73 -1.60
CA ILE A 218 2.33 2.81 -2.00
C ILE A 218 2.23 3.01 -3.51
N THR A 219 2.45 4.25 -3.96
CA THR A 219 2.36 4.60 -5.38
C THR A 219 3.68 4.39 -6.13
N SER A 220 4.80 4.49 -5.42
CA SER A 220 6.15 4.29 -5.92
C SER A 220 7.07 3.86 -4.79
N LEU A 221 7.99 2.94 -5.08
CA LEU A 221 9.02 2.50 -4.16
C LEU A 221 9.98 3.61 -3.74
N ASN A 222 10.21 4.61 -4.61
CA ASN A 222 11.19 5.67 -4.34
C ASN A 222 10.63 6.83 -3.53
N LEU A 223 9.33 6.86 -3.30
CA LEU A 223 8.69 7.89 -2.49
C LEU A 223 8.62 7.51 -1.01
N ILE A 224 9.07 6.31 -0.66
CA ILE A 224 8.94 5.75 0.68
C ILE A 224 10.34 5.43 1.18
N ASP A 225 10.66 6.02 2.33
CA ASP A 225 11.76 5.54 3.15
C ASP A 225 11.26 4.36 3.97
N PHE A 226 11.85 3.19 3.74
CA PHE A 226 11.52 1.98 4.48
C PHE A 226 12.34 1.83 5.75
N GLN A 227 13.08 2.84 6.22
CA GLN A 227 13.68 2.74 7.54
C GLN A 227 12.61 2.76 8.64
N PRO A 228 12.69 1.87 9.64
CA PRO A 228 11.76 1.88 10.76
C PRO A 228 11.92 3.18 11.56
N GLN A 229 10.79 3.78 11.94
CA GLN A 229 10.80 5.00 12.74
C GLN A 229 11.35 4.73 14.16
N PRO A 230 12.10 5.68 14.76
CA PRO A 230 12.62 5.52 16.11
C PRO A 230 11.51 5.25 17.14
N LYS A 231 11.70 4.22 17.99
CA LYS A 231 10.79 3.92 19.10
C LYS A 231 10.90 5.01 20.18
N GLY A 232 9.77 5.40 20.78
CA GLY A 232 9.73 6.33 21.92
C GLY A 232 9.55 7.81 21.57
N VAL A 233 9.28 8.16 20.31
CA VAL A 233 8.90 9.53 19.94
C VAL A 233 7.52 9.85 20.53
N THR A 234 7.41 10.99 21.23
CA THR A 234 6.12 11.47 21.75
C THR A 234 5.25 11.88 20.57
N ARG A 235 4.16 11.13 20.35
CA ARG A 235 3.20 11.45 19.29
C ARG A 235 2.30 12.60 19.75
N GLN A 236 2.26 13.66 18.96
CA GLN A 236 1.32 14.76 19.13
C GLN A 236 0.23 14.66 18.07
N ILE A 237 -1.02 14.62 18.51
CA ILE A 237 -2.17 14.38 17.66
C ILE A 237 -2.98 15.66 17.53
N LEU A 238 -3.27 16.08 16.30
CA LEU A 238 -4.33 17.04 16.01
C LEU A 238 -5.53 16.28 15.48
N ALA A 239 -6.64 16.32 16.21
CA ALA A 239 -7.91 15.69 15.85
C ALA A 239 -8.95 16.77 15.49
N GLY A 240 -9.24 16.87 14.20
CA GLY A 240 -10.16 17.82 13.58
C GLY A 240 -11.45 17.16 13.11
N GLY A 241 -12.61 17.79 13.34
CA GLY A 241 -13.91 17.25 12.93
C GLY A 241 -14.91 18.30 12.45
N LEU A 242 -15.56 18.04 11.30
CA LEU A 242 -16.67 18.84 10.78
C LEU A 242 -17.99 18.48 11.49
N THR A 243 -18.19 19.00 12.70
CA THR A 243 -19.31 18.61 13.58
C THR A 243 -20.52 19.54 13.53
N GLU A 244 -20.40 20.68 12.86
CA GLU A 244 -21.43 21.72 12.78
C GLU A 244 -21.44 22.39 11.40
N GLY A 245 -22.57 22.99 11.05
CA GLY A 245 -22.74 23.76 9.81
C GLY A 245 -23.42 23.00 8.67
N SER A 246 -23.79 23.77 7.65
CA SER A 246 -24.31 23.29 6.37
C SER A 246 -23.73 24.19 5.28
N PHE A 247 -23.13 23.57 4.28
CA PHE A 247 -22.28 24.24 3.29
C PHE A 247 -22.79 23.91 1.89
N ASN A 248 -23.15 24.96 1.16
CA ASN A 248 -23.59 24.86 -0.24
C ASN A 248 -22.66 25.71 -1.08
N PHE A 249 -21.95 25.10 -2.01
CA PHE A 249 -20.94 25.77 -2.84
C PHE A 249 -20.77 25.06 -4.17
N GLU A 250 -20.17 25.78 -5.12
CA GLU A 250 -19.86 25.26 -6.45
C GLU A 250 -18.34 25.10 -6.59
N VAL A 251 -17.92 23.96 -7.15
CA VAL A 251 -16.55 23.78 -7.63
C VAL A 251 -16.61 23.34 -9.08
N GLY A 252 -15.91 24.08 -9.96
CA GLY A 252 -16.02 23.89 -11.40
C GLY A 252 -17.44 24.17 -11.90
N ARG A 253 -18.15 23.11 -12.29
CA ARG A 253 -19.57 23.15 -12.73
C ARG A 253 -20.47 22.25 -11.88
N GLN A 254 -19.98 21.80 -10.74
CA GLN A 254 -20.66 20.85 -9.87
C GLN A 254 -21.06 21.54 -8.56
N GLN A 255 -22.34 21.39 -8.20
CA GLN A 255 -22.87 21.85 -6.92
C GLN A 255 -22.63 20.80 -5.84
N PHE A 256 -22.16 21.25 -4.68
CA PHE A 256 -21.93 20.42 -3.51
C PHE A 256 -22.76 20.96 -2.35
N ASN A 257 -23.46 20.06 -1.68
CA ASN A 257 -24.24 20.35 -0.49
C ASN A 257 -23.79 19.36 0.60
N TYR A 258 -23.14 19.88 1.64
CA TYR A 258 -22.60 19.08 2.73
C TYR A 258 -23.12 19.60 4.07
N ASP A 259 -23.74 18.70 4.84
CA ASP A 259 -24.08 18.95 6.23
C ASP A 259 -22.97 18.43 7.16
N SER A 260 -23.00 18.92 8.40
CA SER A 260 -22.17 18.42 9.50
C SER A 260 -22.21 16.89 9.64
N LEU A 261 -21.16 16.32 10.21
CA LEU A 261 -21.00 14.90 10.52
C LEU A 261 -21.16 14.68 12.03
N PRO A 262 -22.35 14.35 12.56
CA PRO A 262 -22.57 14.21 14.00
C PRO A 262 -21.62 13.20 14.68
N TYR A 263 -21.28 12.12 13.98
CA TYR A 263 -20.39 11.09 14.50
C TYR A 263 -18.90 11.47 14.44
N ALA A 264 -18.52 12.51 13.69
CA ALA A 264 -17.15 13.04 13.73
C ALA A 264 -16.82 13.61 15.11
N SER A 265 -17.81 14.13 15.85
CA SER A 265 -17.60 14.60 17.23
C SER A 265 -17.25 13.44 18.15
N VAL A 266 -17.94 12.30 17.99
CA VAL A 266 -17.68 11.08 18.78
C VAL A 266 -16.28 10.52 18.47
N GLU A 267 -15.89 10.52 17.20
CA GLU A 267 -14.56 10.08 16.75
C GLU A 267 -13.46 10.95 17.38
N VAL A 268 -13.56 12.28 17.25
CA VAL A 268 -12.57 13.23 17.81
C VAL A 268 -12.54 13.14 19.34
N GLU A 269 -13.69 13.04 20.01
CA GLU A 269 -13.74 12.90 21.48
C GLU A 269 -13.12 11.60 21.97
N THR A 270 -13.29 10.51 21.23
CA THR A 270 -12.66 9.22 21.56
C THR A 270 -11.14 9.32 21.45
N ILE A 271 -10.61 10.01 20.44
CA ILE A 271 -9.17 10.25 20.28
C ILE A 271 -8.63 11.06 21.46
N VAL A 272 -9.28 12.16 21.82
CA VAL A 272 -8.84 13.04 22.92
C VAL A 272 -8.92 12.33 24.28
N ALA A 273 -9.92 11.49 24.49
CA ALA A 273 -10.03 10.66 25.69
C ALA A 273 -8.93 9.59 25.78
N THR A 274 -8.53 9.02 24.64
CA THR A 274 -7.48 7.99 24.56
C THR A 274 -6.08 8.59 24.64
N PHE A 275 -5.90 9.80 24.09
CA PHE A 275 -4.65 10.52 24.01
C PHE A 275 -4.83 11.92 24.63
N PRO A 276 -4.62 12.07 25.95
CA PRO A 276 -4.94 13.30 26.69
C PRO A 276 -4.23 14.57 26.21
N ASN A 277 -3.12 14.43 25.46
CA ASN A 277 -2.36 15.54 24.88
C ASN A 277 -2.81 15.89 23.45
N ALA A 278 -3.86 15.26 22.92
CA ALA A 278 -4.37 15.54 21.59
C ALA A 278 -5.04 16.91 21.53
N VAL A 279 -4.74 17.67 20.47
CA VAL A 279 -5.41 18.93 20.16
C VAL A 279 -6.77 18.61 19.54
N LYS A 280 -7.86 19.02 20.22
CA LYS A 280 -9.23 18.93 19.71
C LYS A 280 -9.57 20.18 18.88
N LEU A 281 -10.01 20.00 17.64
CA LEU A 281 -10.61 21.05 16.81
C LEU A 281 -11.96 20.55 16.27
N VAL A 282 -13.08 21.16 16.65
CA VAL A 282 -14.43 20.75 16.19
C VAL A 282 -15.24 21.96 15.79
N GLY A 283 -16.24 21.77 14.93
CA GLY A 283 -17.10 22.85 14.44
C GLY A 283 -16.25 23.97 13.83
N ARG A 284 -16.50 25.22 14.24
CA ARG A 284 -15.75 26.38 13.72
C ARG A 284 -14.27 26.43 14.11
N ASP A 285 -13.86 25.72 15.18
CA ASP A 285 -12.45 25.65 15.57
C ASP A 285 -11.64 24.76 14.60
N PHE A 286 -12.33 23.87 13.88
CA PHE A 286 -11.77 23.11 12.76
C PHE A 286 -11.66 23.95 11.46
N ALA A 287 -11.20 25.19 11.59
CA ALA A 287 -10.96 26.10 10.46
C ALA A 287 -9.63 25.81 9.76
N ARG A 288 -9.54 26.07 8.44
CA ARG A 288 -8.31 25.89 7.66
C ARG A 288 -7.11 26.60 8.27
N SER A 289 -7.28 27.86 8.68
CA SER A 289 -6.21 28.65 9.29
C SER A 289 -5.70 28.05 10.60
N THR A 290 -6.60 27.58 11.46
CA THR A 290 -6.27 26.93 12.74
C THR A 290 -5.53 25.62 12.53
N VAL A 291 -5.99 24.80 11.56
CA VAL A 291 -5.33 23.52 11.24
C VAL A 291 -3.93 23.78 10.69
N PHE A 292 -3.76 24.70 9.74
CA PHE A 292 -2.47 24.97 9.11
C PHE A 292 -1.47 25.58 10.10
N GLN A 293 -1.91 26.41 11.05
CA GLN A 293 -1.05 26.96 12.10
C GLN A 293 -0.48 25.88 13.05
N ARG A 294 -1.17 24.75 13.18
CA ARG A 294 -0.83 23.68 14.12
C ARG A 294 -0.29 22.43 13.44
N MET A 295 -0.39 22.35 12.11
CA MET A 295 -0.06 21.17 11.31
C MET A 295 1.35 20.66 11.58
N ASP A 296 2.35 21.55 11.47
CA ASP A 296 3.77 21.24 11.64
C ASP A 296 4.20 21.00 13.10
N ARG A 297 3.30 21.22 14.08
CA ARG A 297 3.55 20.97 15.51
C ARG A 297 3.05 19.60 15.97
N ASN A 298 2.40 18.85 15.09
CA ASN A 298 1.81 17.56 15.39
C ASN A 298 2.42 16.48 14.51
N THR A 299 2.63 15.31 15.08
CA THR A 299 3.16 14.14 14.36
C THR A 299 2.04 13.33 13.70
N ILE A 300 0.80 13.49 14.17
CA ILE A 300 -0.37 12.80 13.63
C ILE A 300 -1.47 13.83 13.38
N LEU A 301 -2.00 13.86 12.17
CA LEU A 301 -3.18 14.62 11.81
C LEU A 301 -4.34 13.67 11.59
N HIS A 302 -5.45 13.89 12.28
CA HIS A 302 -6.69 13.15 12.08
C HIS A 302 -7.78 14.14 11.67
N LEU A 303 -8.29 14.02 10.44
CA LEU A 303 -9.27 14.93 9.87
C LEU A 303 -10.54 14.14 9.50
N ALA A 304 -11.60 14.33 10.28
CA ALA A 304 -12.92 13.74 10.06
C ALA A 304 -13.85 14.76 9.39
N THR A 305 -13.95 14.70 8.06
CA THR A 305 -14.62 15.73 7.26
C THR A 305 -15.12 15.22 5.92
N HIS A 306 -15.72 16.08 5.09
CA HIS A 306 -16.03 15.78 3.70
C HIS A 306 -14.82 16.05 2.79
N ALA A 307 -14.64 15.15 1.83
CA ALA A 307 -13.75 15.33 0.69
C ALA A 307 -14.49 14.91 -0.58
N ALA A 308 -14.09 15.49 -1.70
CA ALA A 308 -14.65 15.16 -3.01
C ALA A 308 -13.54 15.05 -4.05
N PHE A 309 -13.60 13.98 -4.87
CA PHE A 309 -12.76 13.84 -6.05
C PHE A 309 -13.54 14.26 -7.29
N VAL A 310 -13.10 15.34 -7.93
CA VAL A 310 -13.73 15.88 -9.14
C VAL A 310 -13.15 15.18 -10.37
N LYS A 311 -13.89 14.20 -10.89
CA LYS A 311 -13.45 13.41 -12.05
C LYS A 311 -13.28 14.32 -13.27
N GLY A 312 -12.11 14.26 -13.91
CA GLY A 312 -11.78 15.03 -15.10
C GLY A 312 -11.18 16.42 -14.82
N ALA A 313 -11.26 16.90 -13.57
CA ALA A 313 -10.57 18.09 -13.09
C ALA A 313 -10.00 17.81 -11.68
N PRO A 314 -8.93 17.00 -11.56
CA PRO A 314 -8.39 16.60 -10.25
C PRO A 314 -7.99 17.77 -9.35
N GLU A 315 -7.56 18.89 -9.94
CA GLU A 315 -7.26 20.15 -9.26
C GLU A 315 -8.45 20.79 -8.54
N ASP A 316 -9.68 20.47 -8.97
CA ASP A 316 -10.93 20.89 -8.34
C ASP A 316 -11.32 19.95 -7.19
N SER A 317 -10.57 18.87 -6.94
CA SER A 317 -10.82 17.99 -5.79
C SER A 317 -10.43 18.71 -4.49
N PHE A 318 -11.22 18.55 -3.43
CA PHE A 318 -11.07 19.34 -2.20
C PHE A 318 -11.35 18.58 -0.92
N ILE A 319 -10.86 19.15 0.18
CA ILE A 319 -11.22 18.85 1.58
C ILE A 319 -11.95 20.06 2.16
N LEU A 320 -13.09 19.83 2.83
CA LEU A 320 -13.90 20.86 3.48
C LEU A 320 -13.47 21.03 4.95
N PHE A 321 -13.41 22.28 5.43
CA PHE A 321 -13.13 22.62 6.83
C PHE A 321 -14.37 23.20 7.53
N GLY A 322 -14.33 23.27 8.86
CA GLY A 322 -15.46 23.65 9.71
C GLY A 322 -15.88 25.12 9.65
N ASP A 323 -15.06 25.97 9.02
CA ASP A 323 -15.40 27.35 8.67
C ASP A 323 -15.99 27.48 7.25
N GLY A 324 -16.15 26.37 6.53
CA GLY A 324 -16.62 26.32 5.15
C GLY A 324 -15.54 26.56 4.10
N SER A 325 -14.29 26.75 4.53
CA SER A 325 -13.18 26.88 3.60
C SER A 325 -12.84 25.53 2.95
N LEU A 326 -12.33 25.60 1.73
CA LEU A 326 -11.88 24.46 0.96
C LEU A 326 -10.36 24.49 0.85
N VAL A 327 -9.75 23.30 0.82
CA VAL A 327 -8.37 23.10 0.41
C VAL A 327 -8.38 22.14 -0.76
N ASN A 328 -7.93 22.60 -1.92
CA ASN A 328 -7.89 21.77 -3.12
C ASN A 328 -6.59 20.94 -3.20
N LEU A 329 -6.54 20.00 -4.16
CA LEU A 329 -5.39 19.11 -4.33
C LEU A 329 -4.07 19.84 -4.64
N GLN A 330 -4.13 21.00 -5.29
CA GLN A 330 -2.91 21.80 -5.56
C GLN A 330 -2.35 22.36 -4.25
N GLU A 331 -3.22 22.89 -3.40
CA GLU A 331 -2.86 23.46 -2.11
C GLU A 331 -2.34 22.40 -1.12
N VAL A 332 -2.75 21.13 -1.25
CA VAL A 332 -2.20 20.01 -0.46
C VAL A 332 -0.69 19.84 -0.68
N ARG A 333 -0.19 20.17 -1.88
CA ARG A 333 1.26 20.07 -2.18
C ARG A 333 2.09 21.07 -1.37
N ASP A 334 1.47 22.14 -0.91
CA ASP A 334 2.11 23.21 -0.14
C ASP A 334 1.94 23.01 1.38
N TRP A 335 1.40 21.87 1.82
CA TRP A 335 1.28 21.56 3.24
C TRP A 335 2.65 21.38 3.88
N ASN A 336 2.88 22.07 5.00
CA ASN A 336 4.07 21.85 5.80
C ASN A 336 3.90 20.58 6.65
N LEU A 337 4.36 19.46 6.10
CA LEU A 337 4.27 18.12 6.70
C LEU A 337 5.61 17.61 7.27
N GLU A 338 6.59 18.49 7.44
CA GLU A 338 7.96 18.10 7.84
C GLU A 338 8.00 17.24 9.12
N ASN A 339 7.12 17.53 10.08
CA ASN A 339 7.04 16.79 11.34
C ASN A 339 5.87 15.80 11.41
N VAL A 340 5.13 15.59 10.32
CA VAL A 340 3.92 14.76 10.29
C VAL A 340 4.26 13.35 9.80
N ASP A 341 4.11 12.36 10.68
CA ASP A 341 4.34 10.94 10.38
C ASP A 341 3.11 10.28 9.74
N LEU A 342 1.91 10.73 10.11
CA LEU A 342 0.64 10.09 9.74
C LEU A 342 -0.46 11.11 9.54
N ILE A 343 -1.18 10.98 8.43
CA ILE A 343 -2.44 11.67 8.19
C ILE A 343 -3.55 10.63 8.07
N VAL A 344 -4.57 10.75 8.91
CA VAL A 344 -5.82 10.01 8.82
C VAL A 344 -6.86 10.94 8.20
N LEU A 345 -7.24 10.68 6.95
CA LEU A 345 -8.32 11.38 6.27
C LEU A 345 -9.60 10.54 6.35
N SER A 346 -10.34 10.70 7.46
CA SER A 346 -11.65 10.08 7.68
C SER A 346 -12.70 10.87 6.88
N ALA A 347 -12.69 10.67 5.56
CA ALA A 347 -13.51 11.43 4.62
C ALA A 347 -13.93 10.59 3.41
N CYS A 348 -15.02 11.00 2.76
CA CYS A 348 -15.54 10.31 1.59
C CYS A 348 -14.51 10.26 0.45
N GLN A 349 -14.45 9.11 -0.23
CA GLN A 349 -13.66 8.91 -1.44
C GLN A 349 -12.13 9.09 -1.31
N THR A 350 -11.56 9.25 -0.11
CA THR A 350 -10.12 9.48 0.11
C THR A 350 -9.21 8.30 -0.22
N GLY A 351 -9.78 7.10 -0.34
CA GLY A 351 -9.11 5.88 -0.75
C GLY A 351 -9.83 5.16 -1.89
N VAL A 352 -10.31 5.89 -2.90
CA VAL A 352 -10.98 5.30 -4.09
C VAL A 352 -10.13 4.25 -4.83
N GLY A 353 -8.85 4.15 -4.48
CA GLY A 353 -7.83 3.45 -5.26
C GLY A 353 -7.49 4.27 -6.49
#